data_AF-A0A533I6S4-F1
#
_entry.id   AF-A0A533I6S4-F1
#
_cell.length_a   1.000
_cell.length_b   1.000
_cell.length_c   1.000
_cell.angle_alpha   90.00
_cell.angle_beta   90.00
_cell.angle_gamma   90.00
#
_symmetry.space_group_name_H-M   'P 1'
#
loop_
_entity.id
_entity.type
_entity.pdbx_description
1 polymer ?
#
loop_
_entity_poly.entity_id
_entity_poly.type
_entity_poly.pdbx_seq_one_letter_code
_entity_poly.pdbx_strand_id
1 'polypeptide(L)' 'MTNRPLVFLTGLALGFALKAMCEPRRRPAPAGSRISAAGRREMKDPPRNWDIVDEQGDESFPASDSPANY' A
#
# COMPACT_ATOMS: atom_id res chain seq x y z
N MET A 1 -14.85 18.15 48.24
CA MET A 1 -14.42 16.94 47.49
C MET A 1 -13.97 17.42 46.12
N THR A 2 -12.70 17.21 45.77
CA THR A 2 -12.05 17.95 44.69
C THR A 2 -12.10 17.15 43.39
N ASN A 3 -12.81 17.63 42.37
CA ASN A 3 -13.07 16.94 41.09
C ASN A 3 -11.86 16.91 40.13
N ARG A 4 -10.65 17.14 40.64
CA ARG A 4 -9.40 17.13 39.87
C ARG A 4 -9.17 15.86 39.05
N PRO A 5 -9.33 14.63 39.59
CA PRO A 5 -9.10 13.44 38.79
C PRO A 5 -10.11 13.30 37.65
N LEU A 6 -11.35 13.74 37.86
CA LEU A 6 -12.39 13.72 36.83
C LEU A 6 -12.05 14.64 35.66
N VAL A 7 -11.54 15.84 35.92
CA VAL A 7 -11.11 16.80 34.89
C VAL A 7 -9.90 16.29 34.10
N PHE A 8 -8.96 15.60 34.76
CA PHE A 8 -7.83 14.98 34.08
C PHE A 8 -8.26 13.84 33.16
N LEU A 9 -9.15 12.97 33.63
CA LEU A 9 -9.64 11.84 32.84
C LEU A 9 -10.47 12.29 31.63
N THR A 10 -11.31 13.31 31.78
CA THR A 10 -12.07 13.87 30.65
C THR A 10 -11.16 14.56 29.64
N GLY A 11 -10.14 15.30 30.08
CA GLY A 11 -9.14 15.89 29.20
C GLY A 11 -8.36 14.85 28.39
N LEU A 12 -7.95 13.74 29.03
CA LEU A 12 -7.24 12.65 28.37
C LEU A 12 -8.12 11.92 27.34
N ALA A 13 -9.38 11.64 27.69
CA ALA A 13 -10.34 11.04 26.77
C ALA A 13 -10.63 11.95 25.56
N LEU A 14 -10.78 13.26 25.78
CA LEU A 14 -11.00 14.24 24.73
C LEU A 14 -9.81 14.32 23.76
N GLY A 15 -8.57 14.28 24.28
CA GLY A 15 -7.37 14.26 23.45
C GLY A 15 -7.29 13.04 22.53
N PHE A 16 -7.58 11.84 23.05
CA PHE A 16 -7.63 10.62 22.23
C PHE A 16 -8.74 10.66 21.18
N ALA A 17 -9.92 11.18 21.53
CA ALA A 17 -11.02 11.35 20.59
C ALA A 17 -10.65 12.31 19.45
N LEU A 18 -10.04 13.46 19.77
CA LEU A 18 -9.64 14.44 18.78
C LEU A 18 -8.58 13.89 17.80
N LYS A 19 -7.60 13.14 18.33
CA LYS A 19 -6.60 12.46 17.50
C LYS A 19 -7.24 11.47 16.54
N ALA A 20 -8.14 10.61 17.04
CA ALA A 20 -8.84 9.63 16.21
C ALA A 20 -9.71 10.27 15.10
N MET A 21 -10.26 11.46 15.36
CA MET A 21 -11.02 12.22 14.36
C MET A 21 -10.13 12.88 13.31
N CYS A 22 -8.88 13.21 13.64
CA CYS A 22 -7.94 13.88 12.74
C CYS A 22 -7.02 12.89 11.99
N GLU A 23 -6.97 11.64 12.42
CA GLU A 23 -6.23 10.58 11.73
C GLU A 23 -6.86 10.33 10.34
N PRO A 24 -6.09 10.43 9.24
CA PRO A 24 -6.62 10.13 7.92
C PRO A 24 -7.12 8.69 7.89
N ARG A 25 -8.30 8.45 7.30
CA ARG A 25 -8.79 7.08 7.08
C ARG A 25 -7.72 6.34 6.29
N ARG A 26 -7.01 5.42 6.96
CA ARG A 26 -6.14 4.46 6.29
C ARG A 26 -7.02 3.73 5.30
N ARG A 27 -6.77 3.95 4.00
CA ARG A 27 -7.39 3.12 2.99
C ARG A 27 -6.91 1.69 3.27
N PRO A 28 -7.81 0.72 3.46
CA PRO A 28 -7.37 -0.66 3.54
C PRO A 28 -6.54 -0.94 2.29
N ALA A 29 -5.35 -1.51 2.49
CA ALA A 29 -4.57 -1.99 1.35
C ALA A 29 -5.48 -2.93 0.54
N PRO A 30 -5.50 -2.82 -0.80
CA PRO A 30 -6.34 -3.68 -1.61
C PRO A 30 -6.04 -5.15 -1.25
N ALA A 31 -7.06 -5.86 -0.78
CA ALA A 31 -6.94 -7.25 -0.42
C ALA A 31 -6.63 -8.06 -1.68
N GLY A 32 -5.39 -8.51 -1.80
CA GLY A 32 -4.93 -9.35 -2.89
C GLY A 32 -4.87 -8.61 -4.22
N SER A 33 -3.97 -7.63 -4.36
CA SER A 33 -3.41 -7.36 -5.68
C SER A 33 -2.78 -8.67 -6.16
N ARG A 34 -3.50 -9.42 -6.99
CA ARG A 34 -2.90 -10.52 -7.74
C ARG A 34 -1.77 -9.88 -8.52
N ILE A 35 -0.54 -10.17 -8.12
CA ILE A 35 0.63 -9.76 -8.88
C ILE A 35 0.46 -10.43 -10.24
N SER A 36 0.17 -9.64 -11.26
CA SER A 36 0.17 -10.15 -12.62
C SER A 36 1.61 -10.50 -12.97
N ALA A 37 1.84 -11.74 -13.38
CA ALA A 37 3.13 -12.10 -13.94
C ALA A 37 3.40 -11.22 -15.17
N ALA A 38 4.65 -10.80 -15.33
CA ALA A 38 5.11 -10.28 -16.62
C ALA A 38 5.26 -11.46 -17.60
N GLY A 39 5.27 -11.14 -18.90
CA GLY A 39 5.59 -12.12 -19.94
C GLY A 39 4.50 -12.33 -21.00
N ARG A 40 4.89 -12.99 -22.09
CA ARG A 40 4.08 -13.16 -23.31
C ARG A 40 2.67 -13.72 -23.07
N ARG A 41 2.50 -14.60 -22.08
CA ARG A 41 1.21 -15.26 -21.78
C ARG A 41 0.17 -14.31 -21.19
N GLU A 42 0.62 -13.24 -20.56
CA GLU A 42 -0.23 -12.23 -19.94
C GLU A 42 -0.47 -11.02 -20.88
N MET A 43 0.14 -11.03 -22.08
CA MET A 43 -0.09 -10.01 -23.11
C MET A 43 -1.43 -10.22 -23.80
N LYS A 44 -2.20 -9.13 -23.94
CA LYS A 44 -3.49 -9.12 -24.65
C LYS A 44 -3.36 -9.47 -26.14
N ASP A 45 -2.26 -9.06 -26.76
CA ASP A 45 -1.96 -9.31 -28.17
C ASP A 45 -0.45 -9.61 -28.31
N PRO A 46 -0.03 -10.86 -28.09
CA PRO A 46 1.39 -11.20 -28.11
C PRO A 46 1.95 -11.19 -29.54
N PRO A 47 3.19 -10.74 -29.75
CA PRO A 47 3.81 -10.78 -31.07
C PRO A 47 3.97 -12.22 -31.57
N ARG A 48 3.98 -12.41 -32.90
CA ARG A 48 4.07 -13.74 -33.53
C ARG A 48 5.38 -14.44 -33.20
N ASN A 49 6.47 -13.68 -33.27
CA ASN A 49 7.80 -14.12 -32.88
C ASN A 49 8.14 -13.40 -31.57
N TRP A 50 8.41 -14.20 -30.56
CA TRP A 50 8.91 -13.77 -29.26
C TRP A 50 9.83 -14.89 -28.83
N ASP A 51 11.12 -14.59 -28.78
CA ASP A 51 12.15 -15.56 -28.46
C ASP A 51 12.80 -15.26 -27.10
N ILE A 52 13.85 -16.02 -26.79
CA ILE A 52 14.52 -15.90 -25.50
C ILE A 52 15.27 -14.57 -25.34
N VAL A 53 15.68 -13.93 -26.44
CA VAL A 53 16.33 -12.63 -26.39
C VAL A 53 15.32 -11.55 -26.01
N ASP A 54 14.09 -11.64 -26.54
CA ASP A 54 12.99 -10.74 -26.17
C ASP A 54 12.62 -10.86 -24.68
N GLU A 55 12.48 -12.10 -24.18
CA GLU A 55 12.16 -12.36 -22.77
C GLU A 55 13.26 -11.84 -21.82
N GLN A 56 14.53 -12.13 -22.13
CA GLN A 56 15.66 -11.68 -21.33
C GLN A 56 15.81 -10.14 -21.34
N GLY A 57 15.43 -9.50 -22.45
CA GLY A 57 15.37 -8.04 -22.54
C GLY A 57 14.36 -7.43 -21.57
N ASP A 58 13.16 -8.03 -21.47
CA ASP A 58 12.09 -7.56 -20.58
C ASP A 58 12.45 -7.76 -19.10
N GLU A 59 13.10 -8.88 -18.75
CA GLU A 59 13.55 -9.18 -17.38
C GLU A 59 14.71 -8.29 -16.90
N SER A 60 15.45 -7.66 -17.82
CA SER A 60 16.71 -6.96 -17.51
C SER A 60 16.55 -5.55 -16.94
N PHE A 61 15.34 -4.96 -17.02
CA PHE A 61 15.08 -3.65 -16.45
C PHE A 61 14.53 -3.81 -15.04
N PRO A 62 15.17 -3.21 -14.00
CA PRO A 62 14.49 -3.08 -12.73
C PRO A 62 13.23 -2.26 -13.01
N ALA A 63 12.06 -2.88 -12.79
CA ALA A 63 10.83 -2.13 -12.67
C ALA A 63 11.13 -1.01 -11.67
N SER A 64 10.85 0.24 -12.04
CA SER A 64 11.09 1.42 -11.21
C SER A 64 10.14 1.44 -10.00
N ASP A 65 9.98 0.31 -9.31
CA ASP A 65 9.29 0.20 -8.05
C ASP A 65 9.95 1.20 -7.11
N SER A 66 9.19 2.24 -6.79
CA SER A 66 9.58 3.17 -5.74
C SER A 66 9.89 2.34 -4.50
N PRO A 67 10.98 2.64 -3.77
CA PRO A 67 11.37 1.84 -2.62
C PRO A 67 10.18 1.70 -1.67
N ALA A 68 9.63 0.49 -1.58
CA ALA A 68 8.66 0.15 -0.56
C ALA A 68 9.43 0.04 0.75
N ASN A 69 9.43 1.11 1.54
CA ASN A 69 9.85 1.01 2.94
C ASN A 69 8.83 0.12 3.66
N TYR A 70 9.22 -1.14 3.87
CA TYR A 70 8.61 -2.04 4.85
C TYR A 70 9.01 -1.63 6.27
#